data_AF-A0A2D3D6U8-F1
#
_entry.id   AF-A0A2D3D6U8-F1
#
_cell.length_a   1.000
_cell.length_b   1.000
_cell.length_c   1.000
_cell.angle_alpha   90.00
_cell.angle_beta   90.00
_cell.angle_gamma   90.00
#
_symmetry.space_group_name_H-M   'P 1'
#
loop_
_entity.id
_entity.type
_entity.pdbx_description
1 polymer ?
#
loop_
_entity_poly.entity_id
_entity_poly.type
_entity_poly.pdbx_seq_one_letter_code
_entity_poly.pdbx_strand_id
1 'polypeptide(L)' 'MEQVLHISAEPISLRVKDAARYMGVKDPDYVRALVDQGYLRARRAPGTKTLLISVQSIHDYLGDRR' A
#
# COMPACT_ATOMS: atom_id res chain seq x y z
N MET A 1 -26.55 15.49 21.54
CA MET A 1 -25.14 15.05 21.63
C MET A 1 -24.75 14.57 20.25
N GLU A 2 -24.07 15.40 19.45
CA GLU A 2 -23.58 14.98 18.14
C GLU A 2 -22.36 14.08 18.33
N GLN A 3 -22.48 12.83 17.93
CA GLN A 3 -21.38 11.88 17.92
C GLN A 3 -20.55 12.15 16.67
N VAL A 4 -19.42 12.86 16.81
CA VAL A 4 -18.47 13.09 15.71
C VAL A 4 -17.78 11.77 15.39
N LEU A 5 -18.20 11.12 14.30
CA LEU A 5 -17.54 9.94 13.74
C LEU A 5 -16.16 10.35 13.21
N HIS A 6 -15.11 10.05 13.97
CA HIS A 6 -13.73 10.20 13.53
C HIS A 6 -13.40 9.03 12.58
N ILE A 7 -13.72 9.18 11.30
CA ILE A 7 -13.36 8.20 10.27
C ILE A 7 -11.87 8.38 9.94
N SER A 8 -10.98 7.65 10.62
CA SER A 8 -9.59 7.53 10.17
C SER A 8 -9.54 6.51 9.02
N ALA A 9 -9.94 6.92 7.82
CA ALA A 9 -9.89 6.05 6.65
C ALA A 9 -8.42 5.80 6.27
N GLU A 10 -7.96 4.56 6.43
CA GLU A 10 -6.68 4.13 5.87
C GLU A 10 -6.71 4.24 4.34
N PRO A 11 -5.60 4.63 3.69
CA PRO A 11 -5.54 4.72 2.25
C PRO A 11 -5.70 3.34 1.61
N ILE A 12 -6.49 3.24 0.54
CA ILE A 12 -6.70 1.97 -0.19
C ILE A 12 -5.42 1.55 -0.95
N SER A 13 -4.61 2.52 -1.36
CA SER A 13 -3.35 2.27 -2.08
C SER A 13 -2.31 3.33 -1.83
N LEU A 14 -1.03 2.95 -1.88
CA LEU A 14 0.13 3.82 -1.65
C LEU A 14 1.04 3.85 -2.88
N ARG A 15 1.78 4.95 -3.08
CA ARG A 15 2.90 4.96 -4.03
C ARG A 15 4.03 4.07 -3.50
N VAL A 16 4.89 3.55 -4.38
CA VAL A 16 6.01 2.65 -4.01
C VAL A 16 6.84 3.18 -2.83
N LYS A 17 7.22 4.46 -2.83
CA LYS A 17 8.02 5.08 -1.76
C LYS A 17 7.26 5.11 -0.42
N ASP A 18 5.95 5.37 -0.46
CA ASP A 18 5.12 5.45 0.73
C ASP A 18 4.77 4.04 1.25
N ALA A 19 4.58 3.08 0.34
CA ALA A 19 4.45 1.66 0.68
C ALA A 19 5.71 1.13 1.37
N ALA A 20 6.90 1.50 0.90
CA ALA A 20 8.15 1.10 1.55
C ALA A 20 8.22 1.61 3.00
N ARG A 21 7.88 2.89 3.22
CA ARG A 21 7.78 3.49 4.56
C ARG A 21 6.73 2.79 5.41
N TYR A 22 5.56 2.51 4.83
CA TYR A 22 4.45 1.85 5.50
C TYR A 22 4.83 0.43 5.97
N MET A 23 5.61 -0.30 5.17
CA MET A 23 6.16 -1.61 5.49
C MET A 23 7.39 -1.56 6.42
N GLY A 24 7.86 -0.37 6.80
CA GLY A 24 9.08 -0.21 7.62
C GLY A 24 10.39 -0.50 6.88
N VAL A 25 10.38 -0.49 5.54
CA VAL A 25 11.54 -0.79 4.69
C VAL A 25 12.15 0.51 4.13
N LYS A 26 13.48 0.60 4.15
CA LYS A 26 14.21 1.79 3.66
C LYS A 26 14.28 1.87 2.14
N ASP A 27 14.38 0.74 1.47
CA ASP A 27 14.57 0.65 0.03
C ASP A 27 13.24 0.42 -0.72
N PRO A 28 12.78 1.38 -1.55
CA PRO A 28 11.58 1.21 -2.37
C PRO A 28 11.69 0.12 -3.45
N ASP A 29 12.90 -0.26 -3.86
CA ASP A 29 13.09 -1.30 -4.88
C ASP A 29 12.73 -2.70 -4.34
N TYR A 30 12.81 -2.90 -3.02
CA TYR A 30 12.27 -4.07 -2.36
C TYR A 30 10.76 -4.24 -2.63
N VAL A 31 9.98 -3.14 -2.54
CA VAL A 31 8.54 -3.17 -2.81
C VAL A 31 8.26 -3.49 -4.28
N ARG A 32 9.09 -3.00 -5.21
CA ARG A 32 8.98 -3.34 -6.63
C ARG A 32 9.24 -4.82 -6.87
N ALA A 33 10.28 -5.38 -6.25
CA ALA A 33 10.57 -6.80 -6.36
C ALA A 33 9.40 -7.67 -5.86
N LEU A 34 8.75 -7.28 -4.76
CA LEU A 34 7.56 -7.99 -4.28
C LEU A 34 6.37 -7.92 -5.24
N VAL A 35 6.19 -6.80 -5.95
CA VAL A 35 5.18 -6.68 -7.00
C VAL A 35 5.53 -7.59 -8.18
N ASP A 36 6.79 -7.55 -8.64
CA ASP A 36 7.25 -8.33 -9.79
C ASP A 36 7.18 -9.85 -9.52
N GLN A 37 7.39 -10.26 -8.26
CA GLN A 37 7.23 -11.64 -7.79
C GLN A 37 5.76 -12.04 -7.54
N GLY A 38 4.82 -11.09 -7.61
CA GLY A 38 3.39 -11.34 -7.41
C GLY A 38 2.93 -11.39 -5.94
N TYR A 39 3.80 -11.06 -4.99
CA TYR A 39 3.44 -11.00 -3.56
C TYR A 39 2.57 -9.79 -3.23
N LEU A 40 2.77 -8.67 -3.91
CA LEU A 40 1.98 -7.45 -3.72
C LEU A 40 1.14 -7.15 -4.96
N ARG A 41 -0.12 -6.76 -4.73
CA ARG A 41 -1.01 -6.31 -5.80
C ARG A 41 -0.76 -4.84 -6.08
N ALA A 42 -0.54 -4.51 -7.35
CA ALA A 42 -0.33 -3.14 -7.78
C ALA A 42 -1.09 -2.81 -9.06
N ARG A 43 -1.39 -1.53 -9.26
CA ARG A 43 -1.97 -1.00 -10.49
C ARG A 43 -1.29 0.29 -10.90
N ARG A 44 -1.28 0.58 -12.21
CA ARG A 44 -0.86 1.88 -12.70
C ARG A 44 -1.97 2.91 -12.49
N ALA A 45 -1.62 4.09 -11.99
CA ALA A 45 -2.58 5.18 -11.89
C ALA A 45 -2.96 5.69 -13.30
N PRO A 46 -4.25 5.95 -13.58
CA PRO A 46 -4.71 6.38 -14.90
C PRO A 46 -3.93 7.58 -15.43
N GLY A 47 -3.51 7.52 -16.71
CA GLY A 47 -2.80 8.63 -17.36
C GLY A 47 -1.38 8.90 -16.86
N THR A 48 -0.82 8.06 -15.98
CA THR A 48 0.54 8.27 -15.44
C THR A 48 1.38 6.99 -15.48
N LYS A 49 2.69 7.13 -15.22
CA LYS A 49 3.59 5.99 -14.98
C LYS A 49 3.65 5.57 -13.50
N THR A 50 2.84 6.21 -12.64
CA THR A 50 2.86 5.97 -11.19
C THR A 50 2.28 4.60 -10.87
N LEU A 51 3.03 3.79 -10.11
CA LEU A 51 2.57 2.52 -9.58
C LEU A 51 1.94 2.73 -8.19
N LEU A 52 0.72 2.22 -8.01
CA LEU A 52 -0.03 2.23 -6.76
C LEU A 52 -0.11 0.80 -6.21
N ILE A 53 0.36 0.62 -4.98
CA ILE A 53 0.40 -0.64 -4.25
C ILE A 53 -0.84 -0.75 -3.37
N SER A 54 -1.54 -1.87 -3.43
CA SER A 54 -2.72 -2.12 -2.60
C SER A 54 -2.32 -2.32 -1.14
N VAL A 55 -2.88 -1.52 -0.24
CA VAL A 55 -2.63 -1.64 1.21
C VAL A 55 -3.13 -2.98 1.74
N GLN A 56 -4.28 -3.46 1.25
CA GLN A 56 -4.76 -4.80 1.59
C GLN A 56 -3.73 -5.88 1.27
N SER A 57 -3.10 -5.85 0.08
CA SER A 57 -2.07 -6.86 -0.25
C SER A 57 -0.81 -6.75 0.60
N ILE A 58 -0.51 -5.55 1.12
CA ILE A 58 0.58 -5.36 2.07
C ILE A 58 0.23 -6.05 3.40
N HIS A 59 -0.99 -5.86 3.92
CA HIS A 59 -1.48 -6.57 5.11
C HIS A 59 -1.46 -8.09 4.91
N ASP A 60 -1.98 -8.57 3.77
CA ASP A 60 -1.98 -9.99 3.39
C ASP A 60 -0.53 -10.55 3.41
N TYR A 61 0.44 -9.80 2.85
CA TYR A 61 1.86 -10.17 2.82
C TYR A 61 2.52 -10.18 4.20
N LEU A 62 2.23 -9.18 5.04
CA LEU A 62 2.78 -9.08 6.39
C LEU A 62 2.14 -10.09 7.37
N GLY A 63 1.08 -10.78 6.95
CA GLY A 63 0.33 -11.72 7.78
C GLY A 63 -0.57 -11.05 8.82
N ASP A 64 -0.75 -9.73 8.74
CA ASP A 64 -1.64 -8.96 9.61
C ASP A 64 -3.02 -8.90 8.96
N ARG A 65 -3.88 -9.87 9.26
CA ARG A 65 -5.27 -9.88 8.77
C ARG A 65 -6.12 -8.91 9.60
N ARG A 66 -6.23 -7.67 9.13
CA ARG A 66 -7.32 -6.76 9.51
C ARG A 66 -8.52 -6.91 8.58
#